data_AF-A0A399GCY3-F1
#
_entry.id   AF-A0A399GCY3-F1
#
_cell.length_a   1.000
_cell.length_b   1.000
_cell.length_c   1.000
_cell.angle_alpha   90.00
_cell.angle_beta   90.00
_cell.angle_gamma   90.00
#
_symmetry.space_group_name_H-M   'P 1'
#
loop_
_entity.id
_entity.type
_entity.pdbx_description
1 polymer ?
#
loop_
_entity_poly.entity_id
_entity_poly.type
_entity_poly.pdbx_seq_one_letter_code
_entity_poly.pdbx_strand_id
1 'polypeptide(L)'
;MWTSPEILMELPWNTAADIWSFGAMLISLIYGGNFNLFLPKGLTREDEEYVVGVVVEQFKYFGPFPAKIEEIADPETVQSIITIMENIPKEKTTPFRRTTEREVSRRDNIFISKMMKLDWRDRPTAEELLEDEWWDNDEE
;
A
#
# COMPACT_ATOMS: atom_id res chain seq x y z
N MET A 1 -9.54 5.10 1.95
CA MET A 1 -8.87 5.18 0.65
C MET A 1 -7.41 5.52 0.86
N TRP A 2 -7.13 6.69 1.45
CA TRP A 2 -5.75 7.19 1.61
C TRP A 2 -5.01 6.69 2.86
N THR A 3 -5.73 6.11 3.83
CA THR A 3 -5.16 5.69 5.11
C THR A 3 -4.12 4.60 4.94
N SER A 4 -2.96 4.79 5.56
CA SER A 4 -1.84 3.84 5.54
C SER A 4 -2.11 2.62 6.44
N PRO A 5 -1.45 1.47 6.16
CA PRO A 5 -1.65 0.24 6.92
C PRO A 5 -1.33 0.40 8.40
N GLU A 6 -0.29 1.16 8.76
CA GLU A 6 0.09 1.40 10.16
C GLU A 6 -0.98 2.18 10.94
N ILE A 7 -1.69 3.12 10.31
CA ILE A 7 -2.80 3.82 10.97
C ILE A 7 -3.99 2.88 11.15
N LEU A 8 -4.29 2.04 10.15
CA LEU A 8 -5.41 1.09 10.22
C LEU A 8 -5.19 -0.04 11.23
N MET A 9 -3.93 -0.39 11.49
CA MET A 9 -3.53 -1.42 12.47
C MET A 9 -3.08 -0.81 13.81
N GLU A 10 -3.33 0.49 14.04
CA GLU A 10 -2.99 1.20 15.29
C GLU A 10 -1.51 1.12 15.69
N LEU A 11 -0.62 0.99 14.70
CA LEU A 11 0.84 1.00 14.89
C LEU A 11 1.37 2.45 15.01
N PRO A 12 2.58 2.63 15.57
CA PRO A 12 3.26 3.92 15.53
C PRO A 12 3.39 4.42 14.09
N TRP A 13 3.05 5.69 13.87
CA TRP A 13 3.07 6.33 12.55
C TRP A 13 3.78 7.68 12.59
N ASN A 14 4.24 8.12 11.43
CA ASN A 14 4.89 9.42 11.23
C ASN A 14 4.57 9.95 9.81
N THR A 15 5.38 10.88 9.30
CA THR A 15 5.22 11.45 7.94
C THR A 15 5.28 10.42 6.81
N ALA A 16 5.78 9.21 7.05
CA ALA A 16 5.72 8.12 6.06
C ALA A 16 4.27 7.68 5.75
N ALA A 17 3.29 7.99 6.61
CA ALA A 17 1.87 7.80 6.31
C ALA A 17 1.39 8.73 5.19
N ASP A 18 1.95 9.94 5.10
CA ASP A 18 1.68 10.88 4.01
C ASP A 18 2.27 10.36 2.69
N ILE A 19 3.43 9.71 2.74
CA ILE A 19 4.07 9.06 1.58
C ILE A 19 3.17 7.94 1.02
N TRP A 20 2.57 7.13 1.89
CA TRP A 20 1.57 6.15 1.45
C TRP A 20 0.34 6.82 0.83
N SER A 21 -0.17 7.87 1.47
CA SER A 21 -1.34 8.62 0.97
C SER A 21 -1.07 9.22 -0.42
N PHE A 22 0.15 9.73 -0.64
CA PHE A 22 0.61 10.23 -1.93
C PHE A 22 0.66 9.12 -2.99
N GLY A 23 1.25 7.97 -2.67
CA GLY A 23 1.25 6.82 -3.59
C GLY A 23 -0.17 6.34 -3.96
N ALA A 24 -1.07 6.27 -2.97
CA ALA A 24 -2.47 5.94 -3.20
C ALA A 24 -3.18 6.97 -4.12
N MET A 25 -2.87 8.26 -3.93
CA MET A 25 -3.38 9.34 -4.77
C MET A 25 -2.90 9.20 -6.22
N LEU A 26 -1.61 8.92 -6.45
CA LEU A 26 -1.08 8.70 -7.80
C LEU A 26 -1.79 7.55 -8.51
N ILE A 27 -2.01 6.43 -7.81
CA ILE A 27 -2.80 5.31 -8.36
C ILE A 27 -4.19 5.79 -8.77
N SER A 28 -4.90 6.53 -7.91
CA SER A 28 -6.24 7.04 -8.21
C SER A 28 -6.25 7.98 -9.42
N LEU A 29 -5.22 8.82 -9.58
CA LEU A 29 -5.09 9.74 -10.71
C LEU A 29 -4.80 9.01 -12.03
N ILE A 30 -3.94 7.97 -12.01
CA ILE A 30 -3.60 7.19 -13.21
C ILE A 30 -4.82 6.42 -13.73
N TYR A 31 -5.55 5.76 -12.84
CA TYR A 31 -6.75 5.01 -13.25
C TYR A 31 -7.96 5.93 -13.51
N GLY A 32 -8.02 7.09 -12.85
CA GLY A 32 -9.11 8.04 -12.96
C GLY A 32 -10.45 7.53 -12.40
N GLY A 33 -11.53 8.26 -12.66
CA GLY A 33 -12.90 7.78 -12.43
C GLY A 33 -13.28 7.44 -10.97
N ASN A 34 -12.68 8.11 -9.97
CA ASN A 34 -12.82 7.78 -8.54
C ASN A 34 -12.37 6.35 -8.18
N PHE A 35 -11.41 5.80 -8.95
CA PHE A 35 -10.87 4.48 -8.68
C PHE A 35 -10.20 4.42 -7.30
N ASN A 36 -10.56 3.39 -6.53
CA ASN A 36 -10.01 3.10 -5.21
C ASN A 36 -9.57 1.64 -5.16
N LEU A 37 -8.26 1.43 -5.24
CA LEU A 37 -7.65 0.11 -5.20
C LEU A 37 -7.94 -0.64 -3.89
N PHE A 38 -8.14 0.09 -2.79
CA PHE A 38 -8.29 -0.46 -1.45
C PHE A 38 -9.74 -0.47 -0.94
N LEU A 39 -10.71 -0.34 -1.85
CA LEU A 39 -12.12 -0.48 -1.46
C LEU A 39 -12.45 -1.97 -1.27
N PRO A 40 -12.75 -2.42 -0.04
CA PRO A 40 -13.17 -3.79 0.18
C PRO A 40 -14.50 -4.07 -0.52
N LYS A 41 -14.57 -5.19 -1.26
CA LYS A 41 -15.78 -5.56 -1.99
C LYS A 41 -16.87 -6.03 -1.04
N GLY A 42 -18.05 -5.42 -1.14
CA GLY A 42 -19.24 -5.81 -0.37
C GLY A 42 -19.28 -5.30 1.07
N LEU A 43 -18.31 -4.45 1.47
CA LEU A 43 -18.32 -3.78 2.77
C LEU A 43 -18.55 -2.28 2.59
N THR A 44 -19.20 -1.70 3.58
CA THR A 44 -19.49 -0.28 3.77
C THR A 44 -18.74 0.22 5.01
N ARG A 45 -18.64 1.54 5.18
CA ARG A 45 -17.93 2.12 6.34
C ARG A 45 -18.62 1.87 7.68
N GLU A 46 -19.86 1.39 7.66
CA GLU A 46 -20.62 1.06 8.86
C GLU A 46 -20.32 -0.35 9.37
N ASP A 47 -19.73 -1.20 8.53
CA ASP A 47 -19.36 -2.57 8.88
C ASP A 47 -18.09 -2.58 9.76
N GLU A 48 -18.13 -3.36 10.84
CA GLU A 48 -17.00 -3.48 11.79
C GLU A 48 -15.75 -4.02 11.09
N GLU A 49 -15.92 -4.91 10.11
CA GLU A 49 -14.83 -5.52 9.34
C GLU A 49 -14.27 -4.61 8.24
N TYR A 50 -14.83 -3.42 8.02
CA TYR A 50 -14.42 -2.55 6.92
C TYR A 50 -12.93 -2.20 6.99
N VAL A 51 -12.43 -1.87 8.19
CA VAL A 51 -11.00 -1.53 8.40
C VAL A 51 -10.11 -2.70 8.03
N VAL A 52 -10.42 -3.90 8.53
CA VAL A 52 -9.69 -5.13 8.21
C VAL A 52 -9.78 -5.44 6.71
N GLY A 53 -10.94 -5.22 6.09
CA GLY A 53 -11.16 -5.36 4.66
C GLY A 53 -10.25 -4.44 3.83
N VAL A 54 -10.04 -3.20 4.27
CA VAL A 54 -9.09 -2.28 3.64
C VAL A 54 -7.66 -2.81 3.76
N VAL A 55 -7.22 -3.26 4.94
CA VAL A 55 -5.88 -3.83 5.15
C VAL A 55 -5.68 -5.09 4.29
N VAL A 56 -6.70 -5.92 4.14
CA VAL A 56 -6.70 -7.10 3.27
C VAL A 56 -6.50 -6.70 1.80
N GLU A 57 -7.18 -5.68 1.30
CA GLU A 57 -6.93 -5.19 -0.06
C GLU A 57 -5.53 -4.61 -0.21
N GLN A 58 -5.03 -3.82 0.76
CA GLN A 58 -3.65 -3.32 0.76
C GLN A 58 -2.63 -4.48 0.68
N PHE A 59 -2.84 -5.54 1.46
CA PHE A 59 -2.02 -6.74 1.45
C PHE A 59 -2.05 -7.46 0.11
N LYS A 60 -3.22 -7.60 -0.54
CA LYS A 60 -3.32 -8.28 -1.84
C LYS A 60 -2.47 -7.62 -2.93
N TYR A 61 -2.32 -6.30 -2.89
CA TYR A 61 -1.55 -5.56 -3.89
C TYR A 61 -0.07 -5.37 -3.52
N PHE A 62 0.23 -5.16 -2.24
CA PHE A 62 1.56 -4.72 -1.79
C PHE A 62 2.22 -5.64 -0.76
N GLY A 63 1.56 -6.75 -0.42
CA GLY A 63 2.09 -7.79 0.45
C GLY A 63 3.27 -8.57 -0.15
N PRO A 64 3.98 -9.35 0.70
CA PRO A 64 3.65 -9.65 2.10
C PRO A 64 4.10 -8.56 3.09
N PHE A 65 3.60 -8.61 4.33
CA PHE A 65 4.18 -7.86 5.45
C PHE A 65 5.60 -8.38 5.76
N PRO A 66 6.57 -7.50 6.04
CA PRO A 66 7.91 -7.94 6.42
C PRO A 66 7.93 -8.39 7.88
N ALA A 67 8.77 -9.38 8.20
CA ALA A 67 8.83 -9.98 9.55
C ALA A 67 9.17 -8.96 10.65
N LYS A 68 10.00 -7.97 10.34
CA LYS A 68 10.41 -6.90 11.27
C LYS A 68 9.27 -6.05 11.83
N ILE A 69 8.04 -6.16 11.32
CA ILE A 69 6.87 -5.52 11.93
C ILE A 69 6.71 -5.95 13.40
N GLU A 70 7.15 -7.15 13.76
CA GLU A 70 7.13 -7.63 15.16
C GLU A 70 7.89 -6.73 16.15
N GLU A 71 8.81 -5.89 15.65
CA GLU A 71 9.58 -4.95 16.48
C GLU A 71 8.74 -3.74 16.95
N ILE A 72 7.65 -3.43 16.24
CA ILE A 72 6.83 -2.23 16.46
C ILE A 72 5.35 -2.53 16.71
N ALA A 73 4.94 -3.79 16.53
CA ALA A 73 3.58 -4.26 16.74
C ALA A 73 3.46 -5.02 18.05
N ASP A 74 2.33 -4.88 18.73
CA ASP A 74 2.00 -5.73 19.88
C ASP A 74 1.65 -7.17 19.39
N PRO A 75 1.65 -8.17 20.29
CA PRO A 75 1.40 -9.56 19.92
C PRO A 75 0.05 -9.82 19.24
N GLU A 76 -1.00 -9.07 19.56
CA GLU A 76 -2.33 -9.22 18.96
C GLU A 76 -2.34 -8.73 17.52
N THR A 77 -1.69 -7.58 17.27
CA THR A 77 -1.49 -7.06 15.92
C THR A 77 -0.63 -7.99 15.07
N VAL A 78 0.46 -8.54 15.63
CA VAL A 78 1.30 -9.55 14.93
C VAL A 78 0.47 -10.78 14.55
N GLN A 79 -0.34 -11.30 15.47
CA GLN A 79 -1.20 -12.46 15.20
C GLN A 79 -2.24 -12.16 14.10
N SER A 80 -2.78 -10.94 14.08
CA SER A 80 -3.70 -10.49 13.02
C SER A 80 -3.01 -10.46 11.65
N ILE A 81 -1.77 -9.96 11.57
CA ILE A 81 -0.97 -9.95 10.34
C ILE A 81 -0.68 -11.38 9.85
N ILE A 82 -0.27 -12.28 10.75
CA ILE A 82 -0.03 -13.69 10.43
C ILE A 82 -1.31 -14.31 9.85
N THR A 83 -2.45 -14.05 10.51
CA THR A 83 -3.77 -14.56 10.08
C THR A 83 -4.13 -14.07 8.67
N ILE A 84 -3.85 -12.80 8.33
CA ILE A 84 -4.06 -12.26 6.98
C ILE A 84 -3.16 -13.00 5.97
N MET A 85 -1.88 -13.19 6.30
CA MET A 85 -0.90 -13.86 5.43
C MET A 85 -1.24 -15.33 5.16
N GLU A 86 -1.77 -16.03 6.15
CA GLU A 86 -2.19 -17.43 6.02
C GLU A 86 -3.48 -17.59 5.21
N ASN A 87 -4.46 -16.69 5.42
CA ASN A 87 -5.74 -16.74 4.73
C ASN A 87 -5.69 -16.29 3.27
N ILE A 88 -4.69 -15.46 2.93
CA ILE A 88 -4.49 -14.92 1.58
C ILE A 88 -3.17 -15.48 1.02
N PRO A 89 -3.18 -16.71 0.51
CA PRO A 89 -2.00 -17.30 -0.11
C PRO A 89 -1.60 -16.51 -1.36
N LYS A 90 -0.34 -16.65 -1.78
CA LYS A 90 0.28 -15.87 -2.87
C LYS A 90 -0.54 -15.93 -4.17
N GLU A 91 -1.19 -17.05 -4.45
CA GLU A 91 -2.00 -17.28 -5.64
C GLU A 91 -3.29 -16.43 -5.66
N LYS A 92 -3.75 -15.95 -4.50
CA LYS A 92 -4.90 -15.05 -4.36
C LYS A 92 -4.52 -13.57 -4.27
N THR A 93 -3.22 -13.25 -4.27
CA THR A 93 -2.74 -11.86 -4.34
C THR A 93 -2.78 -11.35 -5.78
N THR A 94 -2.88 -10.03 -5.94
CA THR A 94 -2.80 -9.36 -7.24
C THR A 94 -1.69 -8.30 -7.15
N PRO A 95 -0.40 -8.70 -7.15
CA PRO A 95 0.68 -7.77 -6.84
C PRO A 95 0.73 -6.59 -7.82
N PHE A 96 0.69 -5.35 -7.31
CA PHE A 96 0.67 -4.14 -8.13
C PHE A 96 1.88 -4.03 -9.07
N ARG A 97 3.04 -4.57 -8.66
CA ARG A 97 4.24 -4.67 -9.51
C ARG A 97 4.06 -5.48 -10.80
N ARG A 98 2.95 -6.23 -10.92
CA ARG A 98 2.60 -7.04 -12.10
C ARG A 98 1.53 -6.38 -12.97
N THR A 99 1.07 -5.18 -12.61
CA THR A 99 0.16 -4.38 -13.43
C THR A 99 0.76 -4.17 -14.82
N THR A 100 -0.09 -4.21 -15.85
CA THR A 100 0.37 -4.14 -17.23
C THR A 100 0.78 -2.71 -17.61
N GLU A 101 1.74 -2.55 -18.54
CA GLU A 101 2.16 -1.23 -19.04
C GLU A 101 1.05 -0.46 -19.76
N ARG A 102 -0.06 -1.13 -20.11
CA ARG A 102 -1.27 -0.49 -20.65
C ARG A 102 -2.08 0.25 -19.59
N GLU A 103 -1.99 -0.19 -18.33
CA GLU A 103 -2.73 0.39 -17.20
C GLU A 103 -1.85 1.38 -16.42
N VAL A 104 -0.60 1.00 -16.17
CA VAL A 104 0.37 1.82 -15.43
C VAL A 104 1.71 1.67 -16.13
N SER A 105 2.30 2.78 -16.59
CA SER A 105 3.61 2.73 -17.26
C SER A 105 4.65 2.07 -16.35
N ARG A 106 5.68 1.45 -16.94
CA ARG A 106 6.74 0.82 -16.14
C ARG A 106 7.39 1.81 -15.17
N ARG A 107 7.60 3.04 -15.62
CA ARG A 107 8.18 4.15 -14.85
C ARG A 107 7.31 4.48 -13.63
N ASP A 108 6.00 4.69 -13.82
CA ASP A 108 5.06 4.97 -12.72
C ASP A 108 4.95 3.79 -11.77
N ASN A 109 4.94 2.56 -12.28
CA ASN A 109 4.84 1.35 -11.47
C ASN A 109 6.01 1.24 -10.49
N ILE A 110 7.23 1.47 -10.98
CA ILE A 110 8.47 1.46 -10.18
C ILE A 110 8.39 2.54 -9.10
N PHE A 111 8.04 3.77 -9.48
CA PHE A 111 7.96 4.89 -8.55
C PHE A 111 6.91 4.66 -7.46
N ILE A 112 5.67 4.31 -7.82
CA ILE A 112 4.59 3.97 -6.89
C ILE A 112 5.01 2.84 -5.94
N SER A 113 5.69 1.80 -6.45
CA SER A 113 6.15 0.68 -5.63
C SER A 113 7.20 1.05 -4.59
N LYS A 114 7.87 2.20 -4.70
CA LYS A 114 8.78 2.74 -3.66
C LYS A 114 7.98 3.26 -2.46
N MET A 115 6.86 3.94 -2.70
CA MET A 115 5.97 4.50 -1.64
C MET A 115 5.11 3.44 -0.97
N MET A 116 4.59 2.48 -1.75
CA MET A 116 3.58 1.51 -1.29
C MET A 116 4.22 0.33 -0.54
N LYS A 117 4.91 0.62 0.57
CA LYS A 117 5.46 -0.38 1.50
C LYS A 117 4.56 -0.55 2.70
N LEU A 118 4.32 -1.81 3.10
CA LEU A 118 3.49 -2.12 4.25
C LEU A 118 4.15 -1.74 5.59
N ASP A 119 5.48 -1.81 5.68
CA ASP A 119 6.24 -1.23 6.79
C ASP A 119 6.64 0.20 6.43
N TRP A 120 6.21 1.15 7.25
CA TRP A 120 6.48 2.57 7.02
C TRP A 120 7.97 2.91 7.06
N ARG A 121 8.79 2.10 7.73
CA ARG A 121 10.25 2.28 7.83
C ARG A 121 10.99 1.98 6.53
N ASP A 122 10.32 1.33 5.58
CA ASP A 122 10.86 1.04 4.24
C ASP A 122 10.48 2.09 3.20
N ARG A 123 9.68 3.10 3.58
CA ARG A 123 9.26 4.15 2.66
C ARG A 123 10.32 5.25 2.57
N PRO A 124 10.59 5.77 1.36
CA PRO A 124 11.43 6.95 1.22
C PRO A 124 10.75 8.17 1.85
N THR A 125 11.56 9.15 2.22
CA THR A 125 11.11 10.49 2.58
C THR A 125 10.63 11.26 1.36
N ALA A 126 9.94 12.38 1.59
CA ALA A 126 9.53 13.27 0.50
C ALA A 126 10.74 13.87 -0.25
N GLU A 127 11.83 14.16 0.46
CA GLU A 127 13.07 14.67 -0.14
C GLU A 127 13.71 13.62 -1.07
N GLU A 128 13.86 12.38 -0.60
CA GLU A 128 14.38 11.28 -1.44
C GLU A 128 13.49 11.00 -2.66
N LEU A 129 12.16 11.13 -2.52
CA LEU A 129 11.25 10.98 -3.66
C LEU A 129 11.39 12.11 -4.69
N LEU A 130 11.77 13.32 -4.29
CA LEU A 130 12.00 14.43 -5.22
C LEU A 130 13.31 14.27 -6.01
N GLU A 131 14.25 13.48 -5.49
CA GLU A 131 15.50 13.12 -6.17
C GLU A 131 15.38 11.87 -7.05
N ASP A 132 14.18 11.28 -7.14
CA ASP A 132 13.96 10.04 -7.88
C ASP A 132 14.08 10.25 -9.41
N GLU A 133 14.63 9.24 -10.10
CA GLU A 133 14.69 9.19 -11.57
C GLU A 133 13.30 9.33 -12.23
N TRP A 134 12.21 9.12 -11.49
CA TRP A 134 10.86 9.39 -11.97
C TRP A 134 10.64 10.86 -12.39
N TRP A 135 11.46 11.81 -11.94
CA TRP A 135 11.40 13.22 -12.35
C TRP A 135 12.30 13.57 -13.55
N ASP A 136 13.25 12.71 -13.91
CA ASP A 136 14.19 12.97 -15.00
C ASP A 136 13.45 12.96 -16.34
N ASN A 137 13.38 14.07 -17.06
CA ASN A 137 12.72 14.07 -18.37
C ASN A 137 13.30 12.94 -19.23
N ASP A 138 12.42 12.09 -19.78
CA ASP A 138 12.81 11.31 -20.95
C ASP A 138 13.12 12.38 -22.01
N GLU A 139 14.40 12.60 -22.33
CA GLU A 139 14.77 13.53 -23.40
C GLU A 139 13.93 13.19 -24.65
N GLU A 140 13.10 14.14 -25.09
CA GLU A 140 12.40 14.11 -26.38
C GLU A 140 13.37 14.03 -27.56
#